data_AF-A0A5J9ULX4-F1
#
_entry.id   AF-A0A5J9ULX4-F1
#
_cell.length_a   1.000
_cell.length_b   1.000
_cell.length_c   1.000
_cell.angle_alpha   90.00
_cell.angle_beta   90.00
_cell.angle_gamma   90.00
#
_symmetry.space_group_name_H-M   'P 1'
#
loop_
_entity.id
_entity.type
_entity.pdbx_description
1 polymer ?
#
loop_
_entity_poly.entity_id
_entity_poly.type
_entity_poly.pdbx_seq_one_letter_code
_entity_poly.pdbx_strand_id
1 'polypeptide(L)'
;MGRCRRELAGRRPRDHQRRCRCRRLLPPLLPLLLLLLAIADRQLAAASIFDGSDDTASLKILARVLTQLGAHAQDCSRTCESEHCTAAPLMRYGKYCGLSYTGCPGESPCDALDACCMLHDACVQATDNDYLNMWCNQSLLDCVAAARPSTAGTTFAGNQCNVTEVADEITSVVEAAVFAKRILHKP
;
A
#
# COMPACT_ATOMS: atom_id res chain seq x y z
N MET A 1 0.05 30.82 1.16
CA MET A 1 -1.02 31.72 0.64
C MET A 1 -0.48 32.52 -0.53
N GLY A 2 -1.18 32.53 -1.67
CA GLY A 2 -0.84 33.33 -2.85
C GLY A 2 -1.87 33.09 -3.96
N ARG A 3 -3.06 33.71 -3.84
CA ARG A 3 -4.17 33.58 -4.80
C ARG A 3 -3.78 34.20 -6.16
N CYS A 4 -3.96 33.45 -7.24
CA CYS A 4 -4.04 34.04 -8.58
C CYS A 4 -5.52 34.22 -8.94
N ARG A 5 -5.97 35.48 -8.97
CA ARG A 5 -7.35 35.91 -9.25
C ARG A 5 -7.60 35.77 -10.75
N ARG A 6 -8.68 35.09 -11.15
CA ARG A 6 -9.16 35.05 -12.54
C ARG A 6 -10.11 36.23 -12.76
N GLU A 7 -9.77 37.15 -13.66
CA GLU A 7 -10.74 38.06 -14.28
C GLU A 7 -11.32 37.39 -15.54
N LEU A 8 -12.64 37.44 -15.65
CA LEU A 8 -13.44 37.03 -16.81
C LEU A 8 -13.69 38.25 -17.68
N ALA A 9 -13.20 38.24 -18.92
CA ALA A 9 -13.72 39.09 -20.00
C ALA A 9 -13.36 38.47 -21.36
N GLY A 10 -14.35 38.46 -22.26
CA GLY A 10 -14.31 37.76 -23.55
C GLY A 10 -13.62 38.51 -24.69
N ARG A 11 -13.81 37.91 -25.88
CA ARG A 11 -13.39 38.28 -27.25
C ARG A 11 -12.01 37.74 -27.71
N ARG A 12 -12.06 36.83 -28.70
CA ARG A 12 -11.00 36.65 -29.73
C ARG A 12 -10.90 37.95 -30.56
N PRO A 13 -9.78 38.31 -31.23
CA PRO A 13 -8.91 37.40 -31.99
C PRO A 13 -7.40 37.77 -32.13
N ARG A 14 -6.70 36.92 -32.89
CA ARG A 14 -5.44 37.09 -33.66
C ARG A 14 -4.10 36.72 -33.01
N ASP A 15 -3.34 36.04 -33.87
CA ASP A 15 -1.98 35.54 -33.73
C ASP A 15 -1.02 36.53 -33.07
N HIS A 16 -0.42 36.05 -31.97
CA HIS A 16 0.90 36.49 -31.58
C HIS A 16 1.71 35.27 -31.16
N GLN A 17 2.48 34.79 -32.12
CA GLN A 17 3.52 33.78 -31.98
C GLN A 17 4.61 34.32 -31.05
N ARG A 18 4.34 34.30 -29.74
CA ARG A 18 5.36 34.49 -28.72
C ARG A 18 6.19 33.23 -28.67
N ARG A 19 7.38 33.29 -29.26
CA ARG A 19 8.46 32.33 -29.06
C ARG A 19 8.80 32.29 -27.57
N CYS A 20 8.14 31.42 -26.81
CA CYS A 20 8.67 30.95 -25.54
C CYS A 20 9.93 30.14 -25.85
N ARG A 21 11.09 30.77 -25.71
CA ARG A 21 12.38 30.08 -25.61
C ARG A 21 12.30 29.12 -24.43
N CYS A 22 11.99 27.86 -24.70
CA CYS A 22 12.31 26.75 -23.80
C CYS A 22 13.84 26.68 -23.69
N ARG A 23 14.42 27.38 -22.72
CA ARG A 23 15.71 26.97 -22.17
C ARG A 23 15.48 25.56 -21.65
N ARG A 24 16.11 24.56 -22.28
CA ARG A 24 16.19 23.20 -21.75
C ARG A 24 16.88 23.28 -20.39
N LEU A 25 16.07 23.35 -19.34
CA LEU A 25 16.53 23.24 -17.98
C LEU A 25 16.71 21.74 -17.74
N LEU A 26 17.92 21.25 -18.03
CA LEU A 26 18.31 19.89 -17.69
C LEU A 26 18.24 19.76 -16.16
N PRO A 27 17.39 18.88 -15.61
CA PRO A 27 17.19 18.81 -14.17
C PRO A 27 18.47 18.28 -13.47
N PRO A 28 18.80 18.76 -12.26
CA PRO A 28 20.03 18.42 -11.54
C PRO A 28 20.01 17.00 -10.94
N LEU A 29 19.24 16.07 -11.51
CA LEU A 29 19.06 14.70 -11.00
C LEU A 29 20.20 13.76 -11.41
N LEU A 30 20.84 14.02 -12.55
CA LEU A 30 21.97 13.20 -13.04
C LEU A 30 23.21 13.23 -12.11
N PRO A 31 23.68 14.39 -11.60
CA PRO A 31 24.82 14.41 -10.69
C PRO A 31 24.47 13.82 -9.31
N LEU A 32 23.22 13.89 -8.87
CA LEU A 32 22.77 13.28 -7.62
C LEU A 32 22.73 11.75 -7.70
N LEU A 33 22.32 11.21 -8.85
CA LEU A 33 22.33 9.76 -9.13
C LEU A 33 23.76 9.20 -9.19
N LEU A 34 24.70 9.94 -9.79
CA LEU A 34 26.12 9.55 -9.82
C LEU A 34 26.78 9.57 -8.43
N LEU A 35 26.37 10.50 -7.55
CA LEU A 35 26.87 10.55 -6.18
C LEU A 35 26.37 9.36 -5.34
N LEU A 36 25.13 8.91 -5.55
CA LEU A 36 24.56 7.74 -4.86
C LEU A 36 25.19 6.41 -5.29
N LEU A 37 25.63 6.28 -6.54
CA LEU A 37 26.33 5.08 -7.01
C LEU A 37 27.77 4.99 -6.46
N ALA A 38 28.43 6.13 -6.21
CA ALA A 38 29.79 6.14 -5.67
C ALA A 38 29.91 5.76 -4.18
N ILE A 39 28.79 5.69 -3.44
CA ILE A 39 28.76 5.28 -2.03
C ILE A 39 28.47 3.77 -1.85
N ALA A 40 28.17 3.04 -2.93
CA ALA A 40 27.80 1.62 -2.87
C ALA A 40 29.00 0.64 -2.87
N ASP A 41 30.23 1.10 -3.15
CA ASP A 41 31.40 0.22 -3.38
C ASP A 41 32.31 -0.04 -2.14
N ARG A 42 31.78 0.01 -0.91
CA ARG A 42 32.63 -0.16 0.31
C ARG A 42 32.23 -1.25 1.30
N GLN A 43 31.49 -2.28 0.86
CA GLN A 43 31.26 -3.48 1.67
C GLN A 43 31.38 -4.74 0.81
N LEU A 44 32.60 -5.05 0.35
CA LEU A 44 32.92 -6.42 -0.07
C LEU A 44 34.34 -6.78 0.37
N ALA A 45 34.49 -6.96 1.69
CA ALA A 45 35.64 -7.64 2.25
C ALA A 45 35.20 -8.46 3.47
N ALA A 46 35.59 -9.73 3.44
CA ALA A 46 35.59 -10.72 4.52
C ALA A 46 34.26 -11.44 4.84
N ALA A 47 34.03 -12.56 4.15
CA ALA A 47 33.54 -13.78 4.78
C ALA A 47 34.15 -15.00 4.06
N SER A 48 35.34 -15.39 4.48
CA SER A 48 35.99 -16.63 4.12
C SER A 48 35.82 -17.63 5.26
N ILE A 49 34.78 -18.47 5.21
CA ILE A 49 34.72 -19.73 5.96
C ILE A 49 33.83 -20.69 5.15
N PHE A 50 34.40 -21.75 4.59
CA PHE A 50 33.81 -23.11 4.62
C PHE A 50 34.89 -24.09 4.15
N ASP A 51 35.66 -24.53 5.15
CA ASP A 51 36.38 -25.78 5.19
C ASP A 51 35.43 -26.86 5.76
N GLY A 52 35.52 -28.09 5.25
CA GLY A 52 35.04 -29.28 5.96
C GLY A 52 33.59 -29.75 5.73
N SER A 53 33.43 -30.67 4.77
CA SER A 53 32.59 -31.88 4.80
C SER A 53 31.72 -32.16 6.06
N ASP A 54 30.39 -32.00 5.96
CA ASP A 54 29.39 -32.77 6.73
C ASP A 54 28.05 -32.77 5.98
N ASP A 55 27.65 -33.90 5.39
CA ASP A 55 26.45 -34.05 4.54
C ASP A 55 25.11 -33.78 5.25
N THR A 56 25.11 -33.49 6.57
CA THR A 56 23.92 -33.10 7.33
C THR A 56 23.74 -31.59 7.45
N ALA A 57 24.77 -30.80 7.17
CA ALA A 57 24.71 -29.34 7.24
C ALA A 57 23.88 -28.74 6.10
N SER A 58 24.03 -29.29 4.89
CA SER A 58 23.30 -28.84 3.70
C SER A 58 21.78 -29.03 3.84
N LEU A 59 21.34 -30.13 4.44
CA LEU A 59 19.91 -30.38 4.68
C LEU A 59 19.34 -29.49 5.80
N LYS A 60 20.14 -29.12 6.80
CA LYS A 60 19.76 -28.17 7.85
C LYS A 60 19.71 -26.74 7.34
N ILE A 61 20.61 -26.36 6.43
CA ILE A 61 20.56 -25.06 5.75
C ILE A 61 19.33 -25.02 4.84
N LEU A 62 19.08 -26.07 4.07
CA LEU A 62 17.87 -26.15 3.26
C LEU A 62 16.61 -26.12 4.13
N ALA A 63 16.58 -26.84 5.26
CA ALA A 63 15.47 -26.77 6.20
C ALA A 63 15.32 -25.35 6.78
N ARG A 64 16.39 -24.67 7.17
CA ARG A 64 16.33 -23.27 7.64
C ARG A 64 15.87 -22.31 6.56
N VAL A 65 16.34 -22.48 5.33
CA VAL A 65 15.94 -21.69 4.16
C VAL A 65 14.48 -21.98 3.81
N LEU A 66 14.02 -23.22 3.84
CA LEU A 66 12.61 -23.59 3.66
C LEU A 66 11.75 -23.08 4.81
N THR A 67 12.24 -23.11 6.05
CA THR A 67 11.57 -22.49 7.20
C THR A 67 11.57 -20.97 7.07
N GLN A 68 12.59 -20.31 6.51
CA GLN A 68 12.60 -18.86 6.27
C GLN A 68 11.78 -18.45 5.04
N LEU A 69 11.67 -19.31 4.03
CA LEU A 69 10.79 -19.11 2.88
C LEU A 69 9.33 -19.37 3.27
N GLY A 70 9.07 -20.33 4.16
CA GLY A 70 7.78 -20.55 4.81
C GLY A 70 7.49 -19.61 5.99
N ALA A 71 8.53 -18.95 6.51
CA ALA A 71 8.49 -17.90 7.53
C ALA A 71 8.99 -16.56 6.96
N HIS A 72 8.64 -16.27 5.70
CA HIS A 72 8.09 -14.96 5.41
C HIS A 72 6.73 -14.87 6.12
N ALA A 73 6.74 -15.03 7.44
CA ALA A 73 5.75 -14.43 8.30
C ALA A 73 6.04 -12.94 8.13
N GLN A 74 5.39 -12.32 7.16
CA GLN A 74 5.11 -10.89 7.25
C GLN A 74 4.66 -10.65 8.68
N ASP A 75 5.25 -9.65 9.34
CA ASP A 75 4.84 -9.25 10.68
C ASP A 75 3.32 -9.07 10.66
N CYS A 76 2.63 -10.05 11.24
CA CYS A 76 1.18 -10.15 11.21
C CYS A 76 0.63 -9.64 12.53
N SER A 77 -0.54 -9.00 12.48
CA SER A 77 -1.14 -8.40 13.66
C SER A 77 -1.91 -9.42 14.50
N ARG A 78 -1.80 -9.28 15.82
CA ARG A 78 -2.67 -9.94 16.80
C ARG A 78 -3.44 -8.93 17.66
N THR A 79 -3.28 -7.64 17.39
CA THR A 79 -3.80 -6.53 18.18
C THR A 79 -4.74 -5.68 17.32
N CYS A 80 -5.80 -5.18 17.93
CA CYS A 80 -6.72 -4.28 17.25
C CYS A 80 -6.14 -2.87 17.27
N GLU A 81 -5.53 -2.46 16.16
CA GLU A 81 -4.92 -1.14 16.01
C GLU A 81 -5.96 -0.10 15.59
N SER A 82 -5.71 1.17 15.92
CA SER A 82 -6.54 2.30 15.49
C SER A 82 -5.66 3.52 15.23
N GLU A 83 -4.65 3.34 14.38
CA GLU A 83 -3.63 4.34 14.08
C GLU A 83 -3.85 4.93 12.68
N HIS A 84 -3.56 6.23 12.53
CA HIS A 84 -3.61 6.92 11.24
C HIS A 84 -4.94 6.77 10.47
N CYS A 85 -6.06 6.85 11.18
CA CYS A 85 -7.44 6.58 10.70
C CYS A 85 -7.83 7.20 9.36
N THR A 86 -7.30 8.39 9.05
CA THR A 86 -7.64 9.20 7.86
C THR A 86 -6.47 9.39 6.90
N ALA A 87 -5.45 8.53 7.01
CA ALA A 87 -4.28 8.56 6.14
C ALA A 87 -4.04 7.17 5.55
N ALA A 88 -4.77 6.82 4.49
CA ALA A 88 -4.74 5.51 3.85
C ALA A 88 -3.36 4.85 3.70
N PRO A 89 -2.28 5.56 3.27
CA PRO A 89 -0.97 4.92 3.11
C PRO A 89 -0.36 4.39 4.41
N LEU A 90 -0.78 4.92 5.57
CA LEU A 90 -0.26 4.58 6.90
C LEU A 90 -1.33 4.01 7.83
N MET A 91 -2.59 3.96 7.38
CA MET A 91 -3.73 3.53 8.18
C MET A 91 -3.53 2.08 8.66
N ARG A 92 -3.74 1.89 9.96
CA ARG A 92 -3.85 0.56 10.59
C ARG A 92 -5.10 0.54 11.45
N TYR A 93 -6.09 -0.21 10.99
CA TYR A 93 -7.35 -0.37 11.68
C TYR A 93 -7.65 -1.85 11.91
N GLY A 94 -7.99 -2.21 13.14
CA GLY A 94 -8.17 -3.60 13.54
C GLY A 94 -6.89 -4.41 13.31
N LYS A 95 -7.04 -5.65 12.85
CA LYS A 95 -5.92 -6.54 12.53
C LYS A 95 -5.62 -6.62 11.03
N TYR A 96 -6.57 -6.25 10.17
CA TYR A 96 -6.54 -6.54 8.74
C TYR A 96 -6.65 -5.29 7.84
N CYS A 97 -7.18 -4.17 8.32
CA CYS A 97 -7.29 -2.99 7.46
C CYS A 97 -5.99 -2.18 7.45
N GLY A 98 -5.23 -2.29 6.35
CA GLY A 98 -4.07 -1.45 6.08
C GLY A 98 -3.28 -1.91 4.85
N LEU A 99 -2.43 -1.05 4.31
CA LEU A 99 -1.57 -1.43 3.18
C LEU A 99 -0.43 -2.33 3.68
N SER A 100 -0.27 -3.52 3.07
CA SER A 100 0.76 -4.49 3.47
C SER A 100 0.72 -4.84 4.98
N TYR A 101 -0.48 -4.79 5.56
CA TYR A 101 -0.75 -5.05 6.97
C TYR A 101 -1.89 -6.05 7.04
N THR A 102 -1.71 -7.14 7.77
CA THR A 102 -2.72 -8.21 7.87
C THR A 102 -2.63 -8.94 9.20
N GLY A 103 -3.70 -9.60 9.60
CA GLY A 103 -3.77 -10.35 10.86
C GLY A 103 -3.13 -11.73 10.75
N CYS A 104 -2.67 -12.27 11.88
CA CYS A 104 -2.08 -13.60 11.90
C CYS A 104 -3.12 -14.70 11.59
N PRO A 105 -2.67 -15.86 11.05
CA PRO A 105 -3.57 -17.00 10.83
C PRO A 105 -4.29 -17.41 12.12
N GLY A 106 -5.62 -17.51 12.04
CA GLY A 106 -6.48 -17.92 13.16
C GLY A 106 -6.94 -16.78 14.07
N GLU A 107 -6.46 -15.54 13.86
CA GLU A 107 -6.99 -14.37 14.57
C GLU A 107 -8.40 -14.03 14.07
N SER A 108 -9.30 -13.69 14.98
CA SER A 108 -10.61 -13.16 14.61
C SER A 108 -10.50 -11.65 14.32
N PRO A 109 -11.29 -11.11 13.37
CA PRO A 109 -11.36 -9.68 13.13
C PRO A 109 -11.94 -8.95 14.35
N CYS A 110 -11.54 -7.68 14.50
CA CYS A 110 -11.90 -6.84 15.65
C CYS A 110 -13.34 -6.33 15.59
N ASP A 111 -13.88 -6.09 14.39
CA ASP A 111 -15.27 -5.72 14.13
C ASP A 111 -15.70 -6.08 12.70
N ALA A 112 -16.87 -5.63 12.29
CA ALA A 112 -17.42 -5.89 10.95
C ALA A 112 -16.60 -5.24 9.82
N LEU A 113 -16.00 -4.07 10.06
CA LEU A 113 -15.17 -3.39 9.06
C LEU A 113 -13.84 -4.12 8.88
N ASP A 114 -13.22 -4.54 9.98
CA ASP A 114 -12.01 -5.35 9.98
C ASP A 114 -12.24 -6.73 9.32
N ALA A 115 -13.44 -7.31 9.48
CA ALA A 115 -13.82 -8.55 8.78
C ALA A 115 -13.86 -8.38 7.25
N CYS A 116 -14.26 -7.22 6.74
CA CYS A 116 -14.20 -6.94 5.30
C CYS A 116 -12.75 -6.92 4.80
N CYS A 117 -11.83 -6.32 5.56
CA CYS A 117 -10.41 -6.29 5.21
C CYS A 117 -9.79 -7.70 5.27
N MET A 118 -10.14 -8.51 6.27
CA MET A 118 -9.72 -9.92 6.35
C MET A 118 -10.11 -10.72 5.09
N LEU A 119 -11.34 -10.52 4.60
CA LEU A 119 -11.81 -11.17 3.36
C LEU A 119 -11.08 -10.66 2.12
N HIS A 120 -10.79 -9.36 2.06
CA HIS A 120 -10.04 -8.74 0.96
C HIS A 120 -8.60 -9.24 0.91
N ASP A 121 -7.89 -9.29 2.04
CA ASP A 121 -6.53 -9.81 2.14
C ASP A 121 -6.47 -11.27 1.66
N ALA A 122 -7.39 -12.11 2.13
CA ALA A 122 -7.48 -13.50 1.70
C ALA A 122 -7.78 -13.63 0.20
N CYS A 123 -8.63 -12.76 -0.34
CA CYS A 123 -8.90 -12.68 -1.77
C CYS A 123 -7.65 -12.33 -2.58
N VAL A 124 -6.95 -11.28 -2.17
CA VAL A 124 -5.71 -10.80 -2.83
C VAL A 124 -4.65 -11.89 -2.80
N GLN A 125 -4.48 -12.58 -1.67
CA GLN A 125 -3.57 -13.72 -1.53
C GLN A 125 -3.94 -14.87 -2.48
N ALA A 126 -5.23 -15.13 -2.67
CA ALA A 126 -5.72 -16.15 -3.60
C ALA A 126 -5.60 -15.74 -5.08
N THR A 127 -5.33 -14.45 -5.37
CA THR A 127 -5.18 -13.91 -6.72
C THR A 127 -3.76 -13.41 -6.98
N ASP A 128 -2.75 -14.22 -6.64
CA ASP A 128 -1.32 -13.92 -6.87
C ASP A 128 -0.84 -12.57 -6.28
N ASN A 129 -1.44 -12.13 -5.18
CA ASN A 129 -1.20 -10.82 -4.55
C ASN A 129 -1.55 -9.61 -5.44
N ASP A 130 -2.48 -9.77 -6.39
CA ASP A 130 -3.00 -8.69 -7.24
C ASP A 130 -3.96 -7.77 -6.46
N TYR A 131 -3.42 -6.76 -5.77
CA TYR A 131 -4.21 -5.73 -5.09
C TYR A 131 -5.13 -4.93 -6.00
N LEU A 132 -4.94 -4.98 -7.32
CA LEU A 132 -5.83 -4.33 -8.27
C LEU A 132 -6.96 -5.26 -8.73
N ASN A 133 -6.99 -6.54 -8.35
CA ASN A 133 -8.03 -7.50 -8.75
C ASN A 133 -9.44 -6.90 -8.60
N MET A 134 -10.18 -6.82 -9.71
CA MET A 134 -11.49 -6.15 -9.73
C MET A 134 -12.51 -6.85 -8.84
N TRP A 135 -12.44 -8.18 -8.73
CA TRP A 135 -13.37 -8.94 -7.93
C TRP A 135 -13.12 -8.73 -6.43
N CYS A 136 -11.85 -8.77 -5.99
CA CYS A 136 -11.48 -8.46 -4.61
C CYS A 136 -11.91 -7.04 -4.22
N ASN A 137 -11.56 -6.06 -5.05
CA ASN A 137 -11.85 -4.65 -4.76
C ASN A 137 -13.35 -4.33 -4.77
N GLN A 138 -14.11 -4.88 -5.71
CA GLN A 138 -15.57 -4.67 -5.73
C GLN A 138 -16.25 -5.35 -4.53
N SER A 139 -15.83 -6.56 -4.17
CA SER A 139 -16.36 -7.27 -3.00
C SER A 139 -16.04 -6.53 -1.70
N LEU A 140 -14.87 -5.89 -1.61
CA LEU A 140 -14.52 -5.03 -0.48
C LEU A 140 -15.43 -3.80 -0.39
N LEU A 141 -15.70 -3.11 -1.51
CA LEU A 141 -16.61 -1.96 -1.54
C LEU A 141 -18.01 -2.35 -1.05
N ASP A 142 -18.55 -3.47 -1.54
CA ASP A 142 -19.88 -3.96 -1.16
C ASP A 142 -19.92 -4.36 0.33
N CYS A 143 -18.86 -5.01 0.83
CA CYS A 143 -18.74 -5.39 2.24
C CYS A 143 -18.66 -4.15 3.16
N VAL A 144 -17.80 -3.18 2.84
CA VAL A 144 -17.64 -1.95 3.61
C VAL A 144 -18.95 -1.16 3.67
N ALA A 145 -19.68 -1.08 2.55
CA ALA A 145 -20.99 -0.45 2.52
C ALA A 145 -22.00 -1.13 3.45
N ALA A 146 -21.97 -2.46 3.54
CA ALA A 146 -22.82 -3.23 4.47
C ALA A 146 -22.36 -3.16 5.94
N ALA A 147 -21.06 -3.01 6.18
CA ALA A 147 -20.47 -2.91 7.52
C ALA A 147 -20.63 -1.51 8.15
N ARG A 148 -21.01 -0.49 7.35
CA ARG A 148 -21.28 0.86 7.85
C ARG A 148 -22.38 0.84 8.92
N PRO A 149 -22.08 1.32 10.14
CA PRO A 149 -23.09 1.41 11.18
C PRO A 149 -24.22 2.38 10.80
N SER A 150 -25.47 1.97 11.00
CA SER A 150 -26.67 2.83 10.81
C SER A 150 -26.93 3.80 11.96
N THR A 151 -26.29 3.56 13.11
CA THR A 151 -26.12 4.43 14.29
C THR A 151 -24.70 4.27 14.78
N ALA A 152 -24.18 5.05 15.75
CA ALA A 152 -22.83 4.85 16.31
C ALA A 152 -22.61 3.35 16.65
N GLY A 153 -21.89 2.65 15.76
CA GLY A 153 -21.79 1.19 15.78
C GLY A 153 -20.89 0.74 16.91
N THR A 154 -21.22 -0.40 17.51
CA THR A 154 -20.30 -1.08 18.43
C THR A 154 -19.09 -1.55 17.64
N THR A 155 -17.95 -0.90 17.85
CA THR A 155 -16.62 -1.34 17.40
C THR A 155 -15.86 -1.94 18.59
N PHE A 156 -14.61 -2.36 18.37
CA PHE A 156 -13.77 -2.93 19.42
C PHE A 156 -13.43 -1.91 20.51
N ALA A 157 -13.19 -2.42 21.73
CA ALA A 157 -12.88 -1.59 22.88
C ALA A 157 -11.54 -0.85 22.70
N GLY A 158 -11.53 0.45 23.00
CA GLY A 158 -10.33 1.29 22.89
C GLY A 158 -10.07 1.84 21.48
N ASN A 159 -10.97 1.61 20.52
CA ASN A 159 -10.86 2.19 19.18
C ASN A 159 -10.87 3.73 19.25
N GLN A 160 -9.82 4.35 18.71
CA GLN A 160 -9.67 5.81 18.62
C GLN A 160 -10.16 6.39 17.29
N CYS A 161 -10.49 5.54 16.32
CA CYS A 161 -10.96 5.94 15.01
C CYS A 161 -12.50 6.02 14.95
N ASN A 162 -13.02 6.96 14.16
CA ASN A 162 -14.41 6.93 13.75
C ASN A 162 -14.58 5.89 12.64
N VAL A 163 -15.37 4.84 12.89
CA VAL A 163 -15.59 3.73 11.96
C VAL A 163 -16.08 4.21 10.59
N THR A 164 -16.94 5.24 10.56
CA THR A 164 -17.46 5.80 9.31
C THR A 164 -16.35 6.49 8.51
N GLU A 165 -15.47 7.24 9.17
CA GLU A 165 -14.34 7.91 8.51
C GLU A 165 -13.34 6.89 7.94
N VAL A 166 -13.07 5.82 8.69
CA VAL A 166 -12.21 4.72 8.21
C VAL A 166 -12.85 4.04 7.00
N ALA A 167 -14.15 3.75 7.06
CA ALA A 167 -14.88 3.17 5.94
C ALA A 167 -14.86 4.08 4.69
N ASP A 168 -14.98 5.40 4.85
CA ASP A 168 -14.87 6.37 3.76
C ASP A 168 -13.46 6.41 3.16
N GLU A 169 -12.42 6.39 4.00
CA GLU A 169 -11.02 6.35 3.55
C GLU A 169 -10.71 5.07 2.78
N ILE A 170 -11.15 3.91 3.27
CA ILE A 170 -11.04 2.62 2.55
C ILE A 170 -11.76 2.71 1.20
N THR A 171 -13.01 3.20 1.19
CA THR A 171 -13.83 3.33 -0.02
C THR A 171 -13.09 4.17 -1.08
N SER A 172 -12.58 5.34 -0.68
CA SER A 172 -11.86 6.28 -1.55
C SER A 172 -10.65 5.62 -2.25
N VAL A 173 -9.82 4.90 -1.51
CA VAL A 173 -8.62 4.24 -2.06
C VAL A 173 -8.99 3.09 -3.00
N VAL A 174 -9.97 2.29 -2.62
CA VAL A 174 -10.39 1.12 -3.40
C VAL A 174 -11.09 1.54 -4.69
N GLU A 175 -11.92 2.59 -4.67
CA GLU A 175 -12.49 3.18 -5.89
C GLU A 175 -11.40 3.68 -6.84
N ALA A 176 -10.34 4.32 -6.31
CA ALA A 176 -9.19 4.74 -7.10
C ALA A 176 -8.45 3.54 -7.72
N ALA A 177 -8.29 2.43 -6.99
CA ALA A 177 -7.69 1.19 -7.51
C ALA A 177 -8.55 0.56 -8.62
N VAL A 178 -9.87 0.48 -8.44
CA VAL A 178 -10.81 -0.01 -9.47
C VAL A 178 -10.75 0.87 -10.72
N PHE A 179 -10.72 2.20 -10.54
CA PHE A 179 -10.58 3.14 -11.66
C PHE A 179 -9.24 2.97 -12.39
N ALA A 180 -8.13 2.88 -11.65
CA ALA A 180 -6.80 2.68 -12.23
C ALA A 180 -6.73 1.40 -13.06
N LYS A 181 -7.28 0.28 -12.58
CA LYS A 181 -7.27 -0.99 -13.35
C LYS A 181 -8.07 -0.89 -14.65
N ARG A 182 -9.21 -0.20 -14.65
CA ARG A 182 -10.00 0.04 -15.86
C ARG A 182 -9.25 0.86 -16.92
N ILE A 183 -8.37 1.77 -16.50
CA ILE A 183 -7.49 2.51 -17.43
C ILE A 183 -6.38 1.60 -17.96
N LEU A 184 -5.72 0.84 -17.09
CA LEU A 184 -4.59 -0.03 -17.46
C LEU A 184 -4.99 -1.19 -18.39
N HIS A 185 -6.24 -1.65 -18.33
CA HIS A 185 -6.78 -2.69 -19.21
C HIS A 185 -7.61 -2.13 -20.38
N LYS A 186 -7.59 -0.82 -20.60
CA LYS A 186 -8.20 -0.23 -21.80
C LYS A 186 -7.28 -0.53 -23.00
N PRO A 187 -7.77 -1.22 -24.04
CA PRO A 187 -6.95 -1.61 -25.20
C PRO A 187 -6.45 -0.40 -25.99
#